data_AF-Q5NIT1-F1
#
_entry.id   AF-Q5NIT1-F1
#
_cell.length_a   1.000
_cell.length_b   1.000
_cell.length_c   1.000
_cell.angle_alpha   90.00
_cell.angle_beta   90.00
_cell.angle_gamma   90.00
#
_symmetry.space_group_name_H-M   'P 1'
#
loop_
_entity.id
_entity.type
_entity.pdbx_description
1 polymer ?
#
loop_
_entity_poly.entity_id
_entity_poly.type
_entity_poly.pdbx_seq_one_letter_code
_entity_poly.pdbx_strand_id
1 'polypeptide(L)' 'MDWLLATPQLYSAFSSLGCLEGDTYVVNPNALAILEEINYKLTYEDQTLRTFRRAIGFGQNVRSDLIPLLENAKDDA' A
#
# COMPACT_ATOMS: atom_id res chain seq x y z
N MET A 1 -18.39 -17.50 -10.40
CA MET A 1 -17.08 -17.13 -9.82
C MET A 1 -17.22 -15.69 -9.37
N ASP A 2 -18.05 -15.49 -8.35
CA ASP A 2 -18.57 -14.17 -7.98
C ASP A 2 -18.11 -13.76 -6.58
N TRP A 3 -17.60 -14.73 -5.81
CA TRP A 3 -16.95 -14.48 -4.52
C TRP A 3 -15.58 -13.78 -4.67
N LEU A 4 -14.96 -13.86 -5.86
CA LEU A 4 -13.74 -13.11 -6.17
C LEU A 4 -14.02 -11.62 -6.43
N LEU A 5 -15.24 -11.28 -6.85
CA LEU A 5 -15.69 -9.91 -7.11
C LEU A 5 -16.35 -9.27 -5.88
N ALA A 6 -16.69 -10.08 -4.87
CA ALA A 6 -17.22 -9.66 -3.58
C ALA A 6 -16.11 -9.38 -2.55
N THR A 7 -15.01 -8.74 -2.96
CA THR A 7 -14.15 -8.03 -2.00
C THR A 7 -14.57 -6.56 -1.98
N PRO A 8 -15.57 -6.19 -1.16
CA PRO A 8 -15.88 -4.80 -0.96
C PRO A 8 -14.66 -4.14 -0.28
N GLN A 9 -14.07 -3.16 -0.99
CA GLN A 9 -13.16 -2.12 -0.46
C GLN A 9 -11.81 -2.55 0.14
N LEU A 10 -10.93 -3.21 -0.63
CA LEU A 10 -9.51 -2.90 -0.44
C LEU A 10 -9.23 -1.55 -1.09
N TYR A 11 -9.66 -0.46 -0.43
CA TYR A 11 -8.81 0.72 -0.40
C TYR A 11 -7.52 0.22 0.22
N SER A 12 -6.56 -0.14 -0.64
CA SER A 12 -5.27 -0.64 -0.20
C SER A 12 -4.69 0.46 0.67
N ALA A 13 -4.23 0.14 1.89
CA ALA A 13 -3.48 1.13 2.68
C ALA A 13 -2.36 1.76 1.83
N PHE A 14 -1.83 1.03 0.83
CA PHE A 14 -0.88 1.53 -0.13
C PHE A 14 -1.41 2.66 -1.03
N SER A 15 -2.68 2.61 -1.47
CA SER A 15 -3.24 3.69 -2.30
C SER A 15 -3.44 5.00 -1.53
N SER A 16 -3.28 4.96 -0.20
CA SER A 16 -3.28 6.15 0.66
C SER A 16 -1.89 6.70 0.92
N LEU A 17 -0.80 6.06 0.46
CA LEU A 17 0.57 6.53 0.65
C LEU A 17 0.89 7.82 -0.11
N GLY A 18 0.15 8.08 -1.18
CA GLY A 18 0.30 9.27 -2.01
C GLY A 18 -0.53 9.13 -3.27
N CYS A 19 -0.47 10.14 -4.12
CA CYS A 19 -1.17 10.15 -5.39
C CYS A 19 -0.34 10.86 -6.47
N LEU A 20 -0.63 10.55 -7.72
CA LEU A 20 -0.09 11.28 -8.86
C LEU A 20 -0.96 12.51 -9.11
N GLU A 21 -0.39 13.71 -8.94
CA GLU A 21 -1.00 14.98 -9.31
C GLU A 21 -0.30 15.51 -10.58
N GLY A 22 -0.86 15.19 -11.75
CA GLY A 22 -0.23 15.48 -13.04
C GLY A 22 1.01 14.59 -13.25
N ASP A 23 2.18 15.22 -13.39
CA ASP A 23 3.47 14.53 -13.54
C ASP A 23 4.25 14.39 -12.22
N THR A 24 3.66 14.85 -11.10
CA THR A 24 4.31 14.82 -9.78
C THR A 24 3.63 13.83 -8.86
N TYR A 25 4.42 13.01 -8.17
CA TYR A 25 3.90 12.18 -7.09
C TYR A 25 3.91 12.98 -5.77
N VAL A 26 2.73 13.14 -5.17
CA VAL A 26 2.55 13.84 -3.91
C VAL A 26 2.44 12.80 -2.79
N VAL A 27 3.44 12.78 -1.93
CA VAL A 27 3.47 11.93 -0.74
C VAL A 27 2.41 12.39 0.26
N ASN A 28 1.63 11.45 0.78
CA ASN A 28 0.65 11.74 1.83
C ASN A 28 1.40 12.20 3.11
N PRO A 29 0.99 13.31 3.75
CA PRO A 29 1.58 13.74 5.03
C PRO A 29 1.57 12.66 6.13
N ASN A 30 0.64 11.72 6.06
CA ASN A 30 0.51 10.60 6.99
C ASN A 30 1.17 9.30 6.50
N ALA A 31 2.02 9.36 5.47
CA ALA A 31 2.63 8.17 4.86
C ALA A 31 3.36 7.28 5.89
N LEU A 32 4.02 7.86 6.89
CA LEU A 32 4.68 7.10 7.96
C LEU A 32 3.69 6.24 8.75
N ALA A 33 2.59 6.83 9.25
CA ALA A 33 1.59 6.10 10.01
C ALA A 33 0.92 4.98 9.18
N ILE A 34 0.72 5.24 7.89
CA ILE A 34 0.17 4.25 6.95
C ILE A 34 1.16 3.10 6.73
N LEU A 35 2.47 3.39 6.57
CA LEU A 35 3.51 2.38 6.45
C LEU A 35 3.64 1.54 7.74
N GLU A 36 3.52 2.15 8.91
CA GLU A 36 3.49 1.45 10.19
C GLU A 36 2.29 0.48 10.28
N GLU A 37 1.10 0.90 9.83
CA GLU A 37 -0.07 0.03 9.76
C GLU A 37 0.13 -1.13 8.79
N ILE A 38 0.70 -0.86 7.60
CA ILE A 38 1.05 -1.89 6.62
C ILE A 38 2.05 -2.89 7.23
N ASN A 39 3.07 -2.40 7.93
CA ASN A 39 4.08 -3.24 8.58
C ASN A 39 3.47 -4.09 9.69
N TYR A 40 2.58 -3.51 10.51
CA TYR A 40 1.81 -4.24 11.52
C TYR A 40 1.00 -5.38 10.87
N LYS A 41 0.23 -5.09 9.81
CA LYS A 41 -0.55 -6.11 9.10
C LYS A 41 0.33 -7.19 8.46
N LEU A 42 1.50 -6.86 7.93
CA LEU A 42 2.46 -7.82 7.39
C LEU A 42 3.10 -8.69 8.48
N THR A 43 3.31 -8.15 9.67
CA THR A 43 3.94 -8.84 10.81
C THR A 43 2.98 -9.83 11.45
N TYR A 44 1.72 -9.41 11.64
CA TYR A 44 0.71 -10.17 12.36
C TYR A 44 -0.32 -10.87 11.46
N GLU A 45 -0.08 -10.93 10.14
CA GLU A 45 -0.95 -11.70 9.25
C GLU A 45 -0.96 -13.19 9.63
N ASP A 46 -2.05 -13.88 9.26
CA ASP A 46 -2.11 -15.33 9.34
C ASP A 46 -0.95 -15.96 8.55
N GLN A 47 -0.14 -16.76 9.24
CA GLN A 47 1.11 -17.30 8.68
C GLN A 47 0.90 -18.47 7.71
N THR A 48 -0.29 -19.05 7.68
CA THR A 48 -0.64 -20.15 6.78
C THR A 48 -1.13 -19.61 5.44
N LEU A 49 -2.04 -18.64 5.49
CA LEU A 49 -2.70 -18.08 4.32
C LEU A 49 -1.93 -16.90 3.73
N ARG A 50 -1.31 -16.06 4.56
CA ARG A 50 -0.59 -14.83 4.15
C ARG A 50 -1.42 -13.95 3.22
N THR A 51 -2.71 -13.82 3.51
CA THR A 51 -3.69 -13.19 2.61
C THR A 51 -3.35 -11.74 2.32
N PHE A 52 -2.84 -11.01 3.32
CA PHE A 52 -2.51 -9.59 3.16
C PHE A 52 -1.34 -9.41 2.20
N ARG A 53 -0.25 -10.15 2.40
CA ARG A 53 0.90 -10.13 1.49
C ARG A 53 0.56 -10.60 0.08
N ARG A 54 -0.30 -11.61 -0.05
CA ARG A 54 -0.79 -12.05 -1.37
C ARG A 54 -1.58 -10.94 -2.07
N ALA A 55 -2.42 -10.21 -1.35
CA ALA A 55 -3.16 -9.08 -1.91
C ALA A 55 -2.22 -7.95 -2.39
N ILE A 56 -1.16 -7.64 -1.61
CA ILE A 56 -0.11 -6.68 -2.00
C ILE A 56 0.56 -7.10 -3.31
N GLY A 57 0.89 -8.39 -3.44
CA GLY A 57 1.48 -8.92 -4.67
C GLY A 57 0.52 -8.89 -5.85
N PHE A 58 -0.74 -9.27 -5.65
CA PHE A 58 -1.78 -9.25 -6.68
C PHE A 58 -2.07 -7.83 -7.18
N GLY A 59 -2.16 -6.87 -6.27
CA GLY A 59 -2.37 -5.45 -6.59
C GLY A 59 -1.13 -4.73 -7.11
N GLN A 60 0.03 -5.40 -7.19
CA GLN A 60 1.31 -4.82 -7.61
C GLN A 60 1.71 -3.59 -6.76
N ASN A 61 1.29 -3.53 -5.50
CA ASN A 61 1.40 -2.34 -4.66
C ASN A 61 2.84 -1.90 -4.39
N VAL A 62 3.81 -2.81 -4.44
CA VAL A 62 5.23 -2.45 -4.38
C VAL A 62 5.59 -1.55 -5.56
N ARG A 63 5.16 -1.91 -6.77
CA ARG A 63 5.47 -1.17 -7.99
C ARG A 63 4.66 0.12 -8.10
N SER A 64 3.36 0.06 -7.82
CA SER A 64 2.47 1.21 -8.01
C SER A 64 2.55 2.25 -6.90
N ASP A 65 2.90 1.85 -5.68
CA ASP A 65 2.79 2.72 -4.52
C ASP A 65 4.13 2.90 -3.78
N LEU A 66 4.84 1.80 -3.44
CA LEU A 66 6.09 1.93 -2.68
C LEU A 66 7.24 2.54 -3.48
N ILE A 67 7.44 2.14 -4.74
CA ILE A 67 8.53 2.71 -5.56
C ILE A 67 8.35 4.23 -5.73
N PRO A 68 7.18 4.74 -6.18
CA PRO A 68 6.97 6.19 -6.28
C PRO A 68 7.11 6.91 -4.94
N LEU A 69 6.65 6.30 -3.84
CA LEU A 69 6.84 6.86 -2.51
C LEU A 69 8.33 7.04 -2.19
N LEU A 70 9.16 6.03 -2.42
CA LEU A 70 10.59 6.09 -2.14
C LEU A 70 11.34 7.08 -3.05
N GLU A 71 10.91 7.23 -4.30
CA GLU A 71 11.49 8.20 -5.24
C GLU A 71 11.17 9.66 -4.87
N ASN A 72 10.08 9.89 -4.14
CA ASN A 72 9.54 11.24 -3.86
C ASN A 72 9.51 11.60 -2.38
N ALA A 73 9.78 10.66 -1.48
CA ALA A 73 10.02 10.94 -0.07
C ALA A 73 11.28 11.79 0.04
N LYS A 74 11.14 12.94 0.70
CA LYS A 74 12.27 13.82 0.98
C LYS A 74 12.94 13.34 2.26
N ASP A 75 14.27 13.45 2.32
CA ASP A 75 14.96 13.33 3.59
C ASP A 75 14.45 14.44 4.52
N ASP A 76 14.06 14.07 5.74
CA ASP A 76 13.89 15.06 6.80
C ASP A 76 15.28 15.66 7.09
N ALA A 77 15.41 16.96 6.81
CA ALA A 77 16.64 17.73 6.93
C ALA A 77 17.15 17.87 8.37
#